data_AF-A0A933PSM6-F1
#
_entry.id   AF-A0A933PSM6-F1
#
_cell.length_a   1.000
_cell.length_b   1.000
_cell.length_c   1.000
_cell.angle_alpha   90.00
_cell.angle_beta   90.00
_cell.angle_gamma   90.00
#
_symmetry.space_group_name_H-M   'P 1'
#
loop_
_entity.id
_entity.type
_entity.pdbx_description
1 polymer ?
#
loop_
_entity_poly.entity_id
_entity_poly.type
_entity_poly.pdbx_seq_one_letter_code
_entity_poly.pdbx_strand_id
1 'polypeptide(L)'
;SEEVREAMAEPIAQIVEAVRITLERTPPELSADLIEKGIVLAGGGSLLRGIDKLIGEETGLAVHVAEDPLTAVALGTGKVLSEIKYLKKVTITPRLER
;
A
#
# COMPACT_ATOMS: atom_id res chain seq x y z
N SER A 1 21.04 -12.07 -8.19
CA SER A 1 21.79 -12.83 -7.18
C SER A 1 20.82 -13.78 -6.51
N GLU A 2 21.12 -15.07 -6.53
CA GLU A 2 20.28 -16.12 -5.92
C GLU A 2 20.29 -16.03 -4.40
N GLU A 3 21.47 -15.82 -3.81
CA GLU A 3 21.65 -15.67 -2.35
C GLU A 3 20.85 -14.48 -1.79
N VAL A 4 20.82 -13.35 -2.51
CA VAL A 4 20.01 -12.18 -2.10
C VAL A 4 18.52 -12.51 -2.17
N ARG A 5 18.08 -13.23 -3.21
CA ARG A 5 16.67 -13.63 -3.34
C ARG A 5 16.25 -14.57 -2.21
N GLU A 6 17.11 -15.52 -1.86
CA GLU A 6 16.89 -16.44 -0.74
C GLU A 6 16.82 -15.71 0.59
N ALA A 7 17.77 -14.80 0.87
CA ALA A 7 17.78 -14.00 2.09
C ALA A 7 16.56 -13.06 2.20
N MET A 8 16.00 -12.60 1.07
CA MET A 8 14.82 -11.74 1.03
C MET A 8 13.49 -12.52 1.04
N ALA A 9 13.51 -13.85 0.94
CA ALA A 9 12.28 -14.64 0.76
C ALA A 9 11.31 -14.51 1.94
N GLU A 10 11.80 -14.65 3.16
CA GLU A 10 10.98 -14.52 4.38
C GLU A 10 10.33 -13.13 4.54
N PRO A 11 11.07 -12.00 4.49
CA PRO A 11 10.45 -10.69 4.65
C PRO A 11 9.48 -10.36 3.51
N ILE A 12 9.76 -10.81 2.28
CA ILE A 12 8.81 -10.64 1.16
C ILE A 12 7.53 -11.46 1.41
N ALA A 13 7.65 -12.69 1.88
CA ALA A 13 6.48 -13.51 2.21
C ALA A 13 5.60 -12.85 3.29
N GLN A 14 6.21 -12.19 4.29
CA GLN A 14 5.48 -11.44 5.31
C GLN A 14 4.71 -10.24 4.72
N ILE A 15 5.29 -9.53 3.74
CA ILE A 15 4.61 -8.44 3.04
C ILE A 15 3.39 -8.97 2.28
N VAL A 16 3.55 -10.06 1.52
CA VAL A 16 2.46 -10.67 0.75
C VAL A 16 1.35 -11.15 1.68
N GLU A 17 1.70 -11.80 2.79
CA GLU A 17 0.72 -12.27 3.78
C GLU A 17 -0.07 -11.11 4.40
N ALA A 18 0.61 -10.01 4.75
CA ALA A 18 -0.07 -8.82 5.26
C ALA A 18 -1.07 -8.23 4.24
N VAL A 19 -0.73 -8.26 2.95
CA VAL A 19 -1.65 -7.85 1.87
C VAL A 19 -2.86 -8.78 1.84
N ARG A 20 -2.67 -10.11 1.84
CA ARG A 20 -3.77 -11.08 1.81
C ARG A 20 -4.72 -10.92 3.00
N ILE A 21 -4.20 -10.87 4.22
CA ILE A 21 -4.99 -10.67 5.44
C ILE A 21 -5.82 -9.37 5.36
N THR A 22 -5.26 -8.33 4.76
CA THR A 22 -5.98 -7.05 4.58
C THR A 22 -7.14 -7.20 3.60
N LEU A 23 -6.92 -7.90 2.48
CA LEU A 23 -7.96 -8.16 1.48
C LEU A 23 -9.07 -9.06 2.03
N GLU A 24 -8.74 -10.10 2.80
CA GLU A 24 -9.73 -10.99 3.45
C GLU A 24 -10.65 -10.25 4.43
N ARG A 25 -10.14 -9.19 5.06
CA ARG A 25 -10.89 -8.36 6.02
C ARG A 25 -11.59 -7.18 5.36
N THR A 26 -11.40 -6.98 4.04
CA THR A 26 -12.02 -5.88 3.32
C THR A 26 -13.52 -6.15 3.15
N PRO A 27 -14.39 -5.20 3.54
CA PRO A 27 -15.83 -5.36 3.36
C PRO A 27 -16.21 -5.61 1.89
N PRO A 28 -17.22 -6.45 1.62
CA PRO A 28 -17.62 -6.81 0.26
C PRO A 28 -18.01 -5.60 -0.58
N GLU A 29 -18.52 -4.53 0.03
CA GLU A 29 -18.89 -3.30 -0.68
C GLU A 29 -17.70 -2.60 -1.35
N LEU A 30 -16.46 -2.88 -0.88
CA LEU A 30 -15.22 -2.31 -1.42
C LEU A 30 -14.49 -3.28 -2.37
N SER A 31 -14.90 -4.54 -2.44
CA SER A 31 -14.22 -5.56 -3.27
C SER A 31 -14.36 -5.29 -4.77
N ALA A 32 -15.49 -4.75 -5.21
CA ALA A 32 -15.71 -4.40 -6.62
C ALA A 32 -14.69 -3.34 -7.10
N ASP A 33 -14.43 -2.33 -6.27
CA ASP A 33 -13.45 -1.28 -6.54
C ASP A 33 -12.02 -1.84 -6.62
N LEU A 34 -11.68 -2.85 -5.81
CA LEU A 34 -10.38 -3.51 -5.86
C LEU A 34 -10.18 -4.33 -7.14
N ILE A 35 -11.22 -4.98 -7.65
CA ILE A 35 -11.15 -5.74 -8.91
C ILE A 35 -10.93 -4.78 -10.10
N GLU A 36 -11.58 -3.62 -10.09
CA GLU A 36 -11.46 -2.63 -11.16
C GLU A 36 -10.14 -1.85 -11.11
N LYS A 37 -9.76 -1.36 -9.92
CA LYS A 37 -8.65 -0.40 -9.75
C LYS A 37 -7.35 -1.05 -9.30
N GLY A 38 -7.42 -2.23 -8.69
CA GLY A 38 -6.26 -2.96 -8.19
C GLY A 38 -5.60 -2.33 -6.95
N ILE A 39 -4.35 -2.71 -6.73
CA ILE A 39 -3.48 -2.27 -5.63
C ILE A 39 -2.45 -1.29 -6.18
N VAL A 40 -2.21 -0.19 -5.46
CA VAL A 40 -1.12 0.75 -5.78
C VAL A 40 -0.03 0.65 -4.71
N LEU A 41 1.19 0.30 -5.12
CA LEU A 41 2.36 0.24 -4.28
C LEU A 41 3.08 1.59 -4.24
N ALA A 42 3.47 2.03 -3.05
CA ALA A 42 4.26 3.24 -2.83
C ALA A 42 5.39 2.98 -1.82
N GLY A 43 6.33 3.92 -1.72
CA GLY A 43 7.53 3.83 -0.89
C GLY A 43 8.70 3.13 -1.59
N GLY A 44 9.90 3.21 -1.01
CA GLY A 44 11.10 2.61 -1.62
C GLY A 44 11.04 1.09 -1.80
N GLY A 45 10.29 0.39 -0.93
CA GLY A 45 10.09 -1.06 -1.03
C GLY A 45 9.34 -1.50 -2.29
N SER A 46 8.51 -0.62 -2.89
CA SER A 46 7.80 -0.96 -4.13
C SER A 46 8.71 -1.06 -5.35
N LEU A 47 9.96 -0.59 -5.24
CA LEU A 47 10.96 -0.67 -6.30
C LEU A 47 11.73 -2.01 -6.29
N LEU A 48 11.44 -2.89 -5.33
CA LEU A 48 11.96 -4.26 -5.35
C LEU A 48 11.48 -4.96 -6.62
N ARG A 49 12.43 -5.50 -7.39
CA ARG A 49 12.16 -6.07 -8.71
C ARG A 49 11.15 -7.23 -8.60
N GLY A 50 9.97 -7.04 -9.19
CA GLY A 50 8.94 -8.07 -9.32
C GLY A 50 8.03 -8.23 -8.09
N ILE A 51 8.12 -7.34 -7.09
CA ILE A 51 7.22 -7.39 -5.93
C ILE A 51 5.76 -7.12 -6.31
N ASP A 52 5.55 -6.22 -7.28
CA ASP A 52 4.26 -5.94 -7.89
C ASP A 52 3.65 -7.19 -8.54
N LYS A 53 4.46 -7.91 -9.31
CA LYS A 53 4.04 -9.15 -9.98
C LYS A 53 3.71 -10.24 -8.97
N LEU A 54 4.57 -10.45 -7.98
CA LEU A 54 4.35 -11.45 -6.94
C LEU A 54 3.05 -11.18 -6.18
N ILE A 55 2.81 -9.93 -5.77
CA ILE A 55 1.56 -9.58 -5.10
C ILE A 55 0.36 -9.80 -6.04
N GLY A 56 0.47 -9.45 -7.32
CA GLY A 56 -0.60 -9.68 -8.29
C GLY A 56 -0.91 -11.16 -8.50
N GLU A 57 0.11 -12.01 -8.60
CA GLU A 57 -0.03 -13.47 -8.71
C GLU A 57 -0.70 -14.08 -7.47
N GLU A 58 -0.29 -13.62 -6.28
CA GLU A 58 -0.78 -14.15 -5.00
C GLU A 58 -2.17 -13.64 -4.60
N THR A 59 -2.60 -12.49 -5.13
CA THR A 59 -3.90 -11.87 -4.80
C THR A 59 -4.93 -11.97 -5.92
N GLY A 60 -4.51 -12.21 -7.16
CA GLY A 60 -5.36 -12.17 -8.35
C GLY A 60 -5.81 -10.76 -8.75
N LEU A 61 -5.27 -9.71 -8.14
CA LEU A 61 -5.59 -8.32 -8.43
C LEU A 61 -4.52 -7.67 -9.31
N ALA A 62 -4.92 -6.66 -10.08
CA ALA A 62 -3.95 -5.80 -10.75
C ALA A 62 -3.11 -5.05 -9.71
N VAL A 63 -1.80 -4.94 -9.94
CA VAL A 63 -0.89 -4.22 -9.04
C VAL A 63 -0.06 -3.24 -9.85
N HIS A 64 0.00 -2.00 -9.37
CA HIS A 64 0.71 -0.91 -10.02
C HIS A 64 1.65 -0.23 -9.03
N VAL A 65 2.83 0.19 -9.48
CA VAL A 65 3.70 1.07 -8.69
C VAL A 65 3.29 2.51 -8.95
N ALA A 66 3.21 3.33 -7.91
CA ALA A 66 2.94 4.75 -8.02
C ALA A 66 3.97 5.45 -8.93
N GLU A 67 3.57 6.54 -9.60
CA GLU A 67 4.42 7.28 -10.53
C GLU A 67 5.70 7.82 -9.85
N ASP A 68 5.56 8.37 -8.65
CA ASP A 68 6.69 8.75 -7.79
C ASP A 68 6.56 8.09 -6.41
N PRO A 69 6.99 6.82 -6.27
CA PRO A 69 6.77 6.06 -5.05
C PRO A 69 7.65 6.55 -3.90
N LEU A 70 8.80 7.20 -4.19
CA LEU A 70 9.72 7.69 -3.17
C LEU A 70 9.21 8.97 -2.50
N THR A 71 8.55 9.84 -3.25
CA THR A 71 8.05 11.11 -2.72
C THR A 71 6.55 11.12 -2.43
N ALA A 72 5.80 10.07 -2.81
CA ALA A 72 4.34 9.98 -2.64
C ALA A 72 3.84 10.42 -1.26
N VAL A 73 4.51 9.99 -0.18
CA VAL A 73 4.14 10.36 1.20
C VAL A 73 4.31 11.87 1.44
N ALA A 74 5.45 12.43 1.05
CA ALA A 74 5.75 13.85 1.22
C ALA A 74 4.82 14.72 0.38
N LEU A 75 4.59 14.36 -0.88
CA LEU A 75 3.67 15.05 -1.79
C LEU A 75 2.22 14.99 -1.28
N GLY A 76 1.76 13.83 -0.84
CA GLY A 76 0.42 13.66 -0.26
C GLY A 76 0.22 14.53 0.99
N THR A 77 1.25 14.60 1.84
CA THR A 77 1.26 15.45 3.03
C THR A 77 1.21 16.94 2.65
N GLY A 78 2.03 17.39 1.69
CA GLY A 78 2.00 18.76 1.20
C GLY A 78 0.65 19.15 0.58
N LYS A 79 0.04 18.23 -0.17
CA LYS A 79 -1.27 18.43 -0.79
C LYS A 79 -2.36 18.62 0.26
N VAL A 80 -2.42 17.76 1.27
CA VAL A 80 -3.46 17.88 2.32
C VAL A 80 -3.28 19.12 3.19
N LEU A 81 -2.04 19.60 3.39
CA LEU A 81 -1.77 20.87 4.07
C LEU A 81 -2.27 22.09 3.30
N SER A 82 -2.38 22.00 1.97
CA SER A 82 -3.03 23.04 1.16
C SER A 82 -4.56 23.02 1.30
N GLU A 83 -5.12 21.93 1.83
CA GLU A 83 -6.55 21.71 2.03
C GLU A 83 -6.89 21.54 3.53
N ILE A 84 -6.48 22.50 4.38
CA ILE A 84 -6.65 22.41 5.85
C ILE A 84 -8.08 22.06 6.30
N LYS A 85 -9.11 22.52 5.59
CA LYS A 85 -10.50 22.15 5.89
C LYS A 85 -10.76 20.66 5.69
N TYR A 86 -10.22 20.08 4.63
CA TYR A 86 -10.32 18.66 4.35
C TYR A 86 -9.48 17.87 5.36
N LEU A 87 -8.25 18.32 5.66
CA LEU A 87 -7.40 17.72 6.69
C LEU A 87 -8.16 17.56 8.02
N LYS A 88 -8.80 18.64 8.50
CA LYS A 88 -9.61 18.61 9.73
C LYS A 88 -10.77 17.62 9.71
N LYS A 89 -11.33 17.30 8.55
CA LYS A 89 -12.42 16.32 8.42
C LYS A 89 -11.93 14.88 8.51
N VAL A 90 -10.72 14.61 8.03
CA VAL A 90 -10.19 13.23 7.92
C VAL A 90 -9.25 12.84 9.05
N THR A 91 -8.72 13.80 9.82
CA THR A 91 -7.89 13.53 10.99
C THR A 91 -8.74 13.18 12.21
N ILE A 92 -8.38 12.09 12.88
CA ILE A 92 -8.94 11.75 14.19
C ILE A 92 -8.26 12.66 15.22
N THR A 93 -9.02 13.54 15.89
CA THR A 93 -8.49 14.30 17.02
C THR A 93 -8.20 13.31 18.16
N PRO A 94 -6.94 13.11 18.58
CA PRO A 94 -6.67 12.21 19.69
C PRO A 94 -7.37 12.78 20.93
N ARG A 95 -8.17 11.96 21.59
CA ARG A 95 -8.74 12.29 22.90
C ARG A 95 -7.57 12.28 23.88
N LEU A 96 -6.98 13.46 24.10
CA LEU A 96 -6.07 13.68 25.22
C LEU A 96 -6.90 13.53 26.49
N GLU A 97 -6.97 12.33 27.03
CA GLU A 97 -7.46 12.10 28.38
C GLU A 97 -6.50 12.83 29.33
N ARG A 98 -7.03 13.85 30.00
CA ARG A 98 -6.36 14.59 31.09
C ARG A 98 -6.49 13.81 32.39
#